data_AF-A0A7W1SUH9-F1
#
_entry.id   AF-A0A7W1SUH9-F1
#
_cell.length_a   1.000
_cell.length_b   1.000
_cell.length_c   1.000
_cell.angle_alpha   90.00
_cell.angle_beta   90.00
_cell.angle_gamma   90.00
#
_symmetry.space_group_name_H-M   'P 1'
#
loop_
_entity.id
_entity.type
_entity.pdbx_description
1 polymer ?
#
loop_
_entity_poly.entity_id
_entity_poly.type
_entity_poly.pdbx_seq_one_letter_code
_entity_poly.pdbx_strand_id
1 'polypeptide(L)' 'MTYRIIQWSTGNAGRWALRSAIQSRDLEVVGVWVHSPQKVGVDAGTLAGLDPIGVTATDDID' A
#
# COMPACT_ATOMS: atom_id res chain seq x y z
N MET A 1 18.08 -9.45 -1.06
CA MET A 1 16.87 -10.22 -1.41
C MET A 1 15.70 -9.34 -1.05
N THR A 2 14.71 -9.20 -1.94
CA THR A 2 13.57 -8.31 -1.70
C THR A 2 12.29 -9.14 -1.60
N TYR A 3 11.53 -8.97 -0.54
CA TYR A 3 10.26 -9.66 -0.32
C TYR A 3 9.12 -8.86 -0.92
N ARG A 4 8.35 -9.51 -1.80
CA ARG A 4 7.13 -8.95 -2.38
C ARG A 4 6.00 -9.12 -1.38
N ILE A 5 5.36 -8.01 -1.00
CA ILE A 5 4.31 -8.01 0.00
C ILE A 5 3.06 -7.28 -0.49
N ILE A 6 1.92 -7.69 0.07
CA ILE A 6 0.65 -6.99 -0.06
C ILE A 6 0.32 -6.37 1.29
N GLN A 7 0.05 -5.07 1.32
CA GLN A 7 -0.41 -4.41 2.54
C GLN A 7 -1.93 -4.55 2.65
N TRP A 8 -2.38 -5.22 3.72
CA TRP A 8 -3.79 -5.31 4.04
C TRP A 8 -4.21 -4.14 4.93
N SER A 9 -5.18 -3.35 4.47
CA SER A 9 -5.76 -2.19 5.17
C SER A 9 -4.79 -1.01 5.35
N THR A 10 -5.35 0.20 5.28
CA THR A 10 -4.64 1.49 5.35
C THR A 10 -5.26 2.44 6.39
N GLY A 11 -5.61 1.90 7.57
CA GLY A 11 -6.02 2.71 8.73
C GLY A 11 -4.86 3.51 9.36
N ASN A 12 -5.05 4.07 10.55
CA ASN A 12 -4.02 4.90 11.22
C ASN A 12 -2.67 4.18 11.34
N ALA A 13 -2.64 2.93 11.82
CA ALA A 13 -1.41 2.14 11.89
C ALA A 13 -0.95 1.63 10.52
N GLY A 14 -1.90 1.16 9.69
CA GLY A 14 -1.61 0.60 8.36
C GLY A 14 -0.95 1.60 7.41
N ARG A 15 -1.30 2.89 7.51
CA ARG A 15 -0.64 3.96 6.74
C ARG A 15 0.86 4.07 7.05
N TRP A 16 1.23 4.00 8.33
CA TRP A 16 2.64 4.07 8.73
C TRP A 16 3.38 2.78 8.37
N ALA A 17 2.73 1.62 8.52
CA ALA A 17 3.29 0.35 8.08
C ALA A 17 3.56 0.35 6.56
N LEU A 18 2.59 0.81 5.76
CA LEU A 18 2.73 0.96 4.32
C LEU A 18 3.88 1.90 3.96
N ARG A 19 3.98 3.06 4.62
CA ARG A 19 5.09 4.00 4.42
C ARG A 19 6.44 3.34 4.68
N SER A 20 6.58 2.66 5.81
CA SER A 20 7.83 1.95 6.16
C SER A 20 8.16 0.84 5.17
N ALA A 21 7.15 0.13 4.67
CA ALA A 21 7.32 -0.89 3.65
C ALA A 21 7.85 -0.30 2.33
N ILE A 22 7.24 0.79 1.85
CA ILE A 22 7.66 1.47 0.61
C ILE A 22 9.10 1.99 0.69
N GLN A 23 9.52 2.46 1.87
CA GLN A 23 10.87 3.01 2.07
C GLN A 23 11.94 1.94 2.38
N SER A 24 11.52 0.69 2.62
CA SER A 24 12.44 -0.41 2.90
C SER A 24 13.19 -0.84 1.65
N ARG A 25 14.46 -1.21 1.81
CA ARG A 25 15.26 -1.82 0.72
C ARG A 25 14.98 -3.32 0.56
N ASP A 26 14.41 -3.93 1.59
CA ASP A 26 14.18 -5.37 1.65
C ASP A 26 12.74 -5.74 1.29
N LEU A 27 11.85 -4.75 1.14
CA LEU A 27 10.44 -4.97 0.81
C LEU A 27 10.05 -4.28 -0.49
N GLU A 28 9.22 -4.94 -1.28
CA GLU A 28 8.56 -4.38 -2.46
C GLU A 28 7.06 -4.47 -2.22
N VAL A 29 6.38 -3.33 -2.14
CA VAL A 29 4.92 -3.28 -2.08
C VAL A 29 4.39 -3.53 -3.48
N VAL A 30 3.66 -4.62 -3.67
CA VAL A 30 3.14 -5.04 -4.99
C VAL A 30 1.62 -4.99 -5.06
N GLY A 31 0.96 -4.72 -3.93
CA GLY A 31 -0.49 -4.58 -3.84
C GLY A 31 -0.89 -3.95 -2.51
N VAL A 32 -2.04 -3.28 -2.52
CA VAL A 32 -2.66 -2.72 -1.31
C VAL A 32 -4.15 -3.02 -1.36
N TRP A 33 -4.65 -3.67 -0.31
CA TRP A 33 -6.07 -3.89 -0.14
C TRP A 33 -6.67 -2.84 0.80
N VAL A 34 -7.82 -2.30 0.45
CA VAL A 34 -8.55 -1.29 1.24
C VAL A 34 -10.01 -1.67 1.42
N HIS A 35 -10.55 -1.38 2.60
CA HIS A 35 -11.99 -1.56 2.87
C HIS A 35 -12.83 -0.37 2.39
N SER A 36 -12.28 0.84 2.40
CA SER A 36 -13.03 2.06 2.08
C SER A 36 -13.12 2.26 0.57
N PRO A 37 -14.31 2.33 -0.04
CA PRO A 37 -14.47 2.53 -1.49
C PRO A 37 -13.78 3.79 -2.00
N GLN A 38 -13.67 4.83 -1.17
CA GLN A 38 -13.01 6.09 -1.51
C GLN A 38 -11.49 5.95 -1.72
N LYS A 39 -10.91 4.82 -1.30
CA LYS A 39 -9.48 4.53 -1.44
C LYS A 39 -9.20 3.58 -2.60
N VAL A 40 -10.22 2.94 -3.17
CA VAL A 40 -10.07 2.08 -4.35
C VAL A 40 -9.62 2.94 -5.52
N GLY A 41 -8.64 2.46 -6.29
CA GLY A 41 -8.06 3.22 -7.38
C GLY A 41 -6.99 4.24 -6.95
N VAL A 42 -6.80 4.48 -5.66
CA VAL A 42 -5.79 5.42 -5.16
C VAL A 42 -4.44 4.73 -5.05
N ASP A 43 -3.37 5.42 -5.44
CA ASP A 43 -2.01 4.89 -5.35
C ASP A 43 -1.56 4.68 -3.90
N ALA A 44 -0.86 3.57 -3.65
CA ALA A 44 -0.31 3.16 -2.37
C ALA A 44 0.63 4.22 -1.75
N GLY A 45 1.48 4.85 -2.55
CA GLY A 45 2.34 5.95 -2.14
C GLY A 45 1.52 7.14 -1.65
N THR A 46 0.47 7.51 -2.38
CA THR A 46 -0.46 8.57 -1.97
C THR A 46 -1.16 8.23 -0.65
N LEU A 47 -1.63 6.99 -0.48
CA LEU A 47 -2.21 6.51 0.78
C LEU A 47 -1.20 6.58 1.94
N ALA A 48 0.08 6.34 1.68
CA ALA A 48 1.18 6.46 2.64
C ALA A 48 1.65 7.91 2.89
N GLY A 49 1.13 8.90 2.16
CA GLY A 49 1.63 10.29 2.18
C GLY A 49 3.03 10.43 1.60
N LEU A 50 3.31 9.69 0.53
CA LEU A 50 4.50 9.75 -0.31
C LEU A 50 4.07 10.05 -1.76
N ASP A 51 5.04 10.24 -2.64
CA ASP A 51 4.78 10.31 -4.08
C ASP A 51 4.21 8.99 -4.61
N PRO A 52 3.41 9.00 -5.69
CA PRO A 52 2.86 7.79 -6.28
C PRO A 52 3.95 6.79 -6.67
N ILE A 53 3.71 5.50 -6.41
CA ILE A 53 4.66 4.42 -6.70
C ILE A 53 4.21 3.46 -7.81
N GLY A 54 3.02 3.69 -8.39
CA GLY A 54 2.45 2.86 -9.45
C GLY A 54 1.71 1.62 -8.96
N VAL A 55 1.32 1.58 -7.69
CA VAL A 55 0.58 0.46 -7.09
C VAL A 55 -0.79 0.93 -6.66
N THR A 56 -1.81 0.53 -7.41
CA THR A 56 -3.19 0.93 -7.17
C THR A 56 -3.82 0.09 -6.07
N ALA A 57 -4.51 0.73 -5.12
CA ALA A 57 -5.27 0.03 -4.11
C ALA A 57 -6.57 -0.57 -4.67
N THR A 58 -6.92 -1.76 -4.20
CA THR A 58 -8.13 -2.52 -4.57
C THR A 58 -8.93 -2.90 -3.32
N ASP A 59 -10.24 -3.07 -3.45
CA ASP A 59 -11.09 -3.74 -2.45
C ASP A 59 -11.44 -5.19 -2.85
N ASP A 60 -10.94 -5.65 -4.00
CA ASP A 60 -11.01 -7.03 -4.47
C ASP A 60 -9.79 -7.85 -4.00
N ILE A 61 -10.03 -9.11 -3.65
CA ILE A 61 -9.02 -10.06 -3.17
C ILE A 61 -8.78 -11.23 -4.14
N ASP A 62 -9.62 -11.35 -5.17
CA ASP A 62 -9.46 -12.33 -6.25
C ASP A 62 -8.50 -11.83 -7.34
#